data_AF-A0A8E0WQZ5-F1
#
_entry.id   AF-A0A8E0WQZ5-F1
#
_cell.length_a   1.000
_cell.length_b   1.000
_cell.length_c   1.000
_cell.angle_alpha   90.00
_cell.angle_beta   90.00
_cell.angle_gamma   90.00
#
_symmetry.space_group_name_H-M   'P 1'
#
loop_
_entity.id
_entity.type
_entity.pdbx_description
1 polymer ?
#
loop_
_entity_poly.entity_id
_entity_poly.type
_entity_poly.pdbx_seq_one_letter_code
_entity_poly.pdbx_strand_id
1 'polypeptide(L)' 'MVIPALDDEVWRTAMEVYRDEEKAREFLQRKHPMLGGRKPLDAPAEKVINLLRRAAYSG' A
#
# COMPACT_ATOMS: atom_id res chain seq x y z
N MET A 1 -2.55 2.68 -19.16
CA MET A 1 -1.48 2.71 -18.14
C MET A 1 -1.59 1.40 -17.35
N VAL A 2 -0.76 0.41 -17.68
CA VAL A 2 -0.75 -0.89 -16.98
C VAL A 2 0.04 -0.67 -15.71
N ILE A 3 -0.60 -0.77 -14.55
CA ILE A 3 0.11 -0.77 -13.27
C ILE A 3 0.94 -2.07 -13.28
N PRO A 4 2.29 -2.03 -13.26
CA PRO A 4 3.11 -3.24 -13.21
C PRO A 4 2.62 -4.08 -12.03
N ALA A 5 2.37 -5.36 -12.29
CA ALA A 5 1.65 -6.30 -11.44
C ALA A 5 1.80 -5.95 -9.95
N LEU A 6 0.76 -5.32 -9.42
CA LEU A 6 0.64 -5.07 -7.99
C LEU A 6 0.61 -6.47 -7.37
N ASP A 7 1.58 -6.77 -6.53
CA ASP A 7 1.65 -8.08 -5.87
C ASP A 7 0.28 -8.38 -5.24
N ASP A 8 -0.31 -9.53 -5.59
CA ASP A 8 -1.67 -9.91 -5.21
C ASP A 8 -1.84 -9.87 -3.67
N GLU A 9 -0.77 -10.13 -2.91
CA GLU A 9 -0.77 -10.07 -1.46
C GLU A 9 -0.84 -8.63 -0.93
N VAL A 10 -0.15 -7.69 -1.58
CA VAL A 10 -0.19 -6.26 -1.25
C VAL A 10 -1.59 -5.72 -1.47
N TRP A 11 -2.20 -6.05 -2.60
CA TRP A 11 -3.57 -5.63 -2.91
C TRP A 11 -4.57 -6.17 -1.88
N ARG A 12 -4.52 -7.47 -1.61
CA ARG A 12 -5.39 -8.12 -0.62
C ARG A 12 -5.24 -7.49 0.75
N THR A 13 -4.01 -7.27 1.21
CA THR A 13 -3.74 -6.63 2.51
C THR A 13 -4.30 -5.21 2.55
N ALA A 14 -4.14 -4.42 1.47
CA ALA A 14 -4.66 -3.06 1.41
C ALA A 14 -6.19 -3.04 1.49
N MET A 15 -6.87 -3.98 0.82
CA MET A 15 -8.32 -4.13 0.90
C MET A 15 -8.81 -4.61 2.27
N GLU A 16 -8.07 -5.48 2.96
CA GLU A 16 -8.39 -5.89 4.33
C GLU A 16 -8.34 -4.71 5.32
N VAL A 17 -7.34 -3.82 5.14
CA VAL A 17 -7.12 -2.65 5.99
C VAL A 17 -8.11 -1.53 5.69
N TYR A 18 -8.22 -1.11 4.42
CA TYR A 18 -9.02 0.05 4.04
C TYR A 18 -10.48 -0.26 3.77
N ARG A 19 -10.79 -1.50 3.35
CA ARG A 19 -12.13 -1.95 2.93
C ARG A 19 -12.77 -1.05 1.86
N ASP A 20 -11.94 -0.33 1.12
CA ASP A 20 -12.30 0.70 0.17
C ASP A 20 -11.21 0.73 -0.89
N GLU A 21 -11.61 0.47 -2.14
CA GLU A 21 -10.70 0.35 -3.26
C GLU A 21 -9.99 1.66 -3.59
N GLU A 22 -10.70 2.78 -3.50
CA GLU A 22 -10.17 4.09 -3.82
C GLU A 22 -9.11 4.49 -2.78
N LYS A 23 -9.39 4.27 -1.49
CA LYS A 23 -8.42 4.51 -0.41
C LYS A 23 -7.19 3.61 -0.51
N ALA A 24 -7.38 2.32 -0.84
CA ALA A 24 -6.28 1.40 -1.05
C ALA A 24 -5.39 1.86 -2.21
N ARG A 25 -5.98 2.26 -3.35
CA ARG A 25 -5.26 2.82 -4.50
C ARG A 25 -4.55 4.12 -4.15
N GLU A 26 -5.22 5.03 -3.44
CA GLU A 26 -4.63 6.31 -3.01
C GLU A 26 -3.39 6.05 -2.16
N PHE A 27 -3.50 5.20 -1.14
CA PHE A 27 -2.37 4.86 -0.29
C PHE A 27 -1.19 4.31 -1.09
N LEU A 28 -1.45 3.34 -1.98
CA LEU A 28 -0.41 2.67 -2.75
C LEU A 28 0.29 3.61 -3.75
N GLN A 29 -0.39 4.64 -4.23
CA GLN A 29 0.14 5.61 -5.19
C GLN A 29 0.69 6.90 -4.53
N ARG A 30 0.36 7.15 -3.26
CA ARG A 30 0.79 8.34 -2.53
C ARG A 30 2.22 8.17 -2.02
N LYS A 31 3.05 9.19 -2.21
CA LYS A 31 4.41 9.21 -1.66
C LYS A 31 4.35 9.15 -0.14
N HIS A 32 5.08 8.21 0.46
CA HIS A 32 5.06 7.99 1.90
C HIS A 32 6.41 8.36 2.55
N PRO A 33 6.42 9.20 3.62
CA PRO A 33 7.67 9.60 4.30
C PRO A 33 8.51 8.41 4.80
N MET A 34 7.86 7.37 5.34
CA MET A 34 8.54 6.14 5.81
C MET A 34 9.18 5.31 4.68
N LEU A 35 8.91 5.63 3.42
CA LEU A 35 9.54 5.02 2.25
C LEU A 35 10.59 5.93 1.60
N GLY A 36 11.00 6.99 2.29
CA GLY A 36 11.91 8.00 1.75
C GLY A 36 11.25 8.85 0.66
N GLY A 37 9.94 9.09 0.77
CA GLY A 37 9.17 9.85 -0.22
C GLY A 37 8.87 9.09 -1.53
N ARG A 38 9.12 7.78 -1.58
CA ARG A 38 8.68 6.90 -2.67
C ARG A 38 7.22 6.46 -2.50
N LYS A 39 6.60 6.01 -3.58
CA LYS A 39 5.28 5.39 -3.53
C LYS A 39 5.41 3.96 -2.98
N PRO A 40 4.44 3.46 -2.22
CA PRO A 40 4.42 2.06 -1.82
C PRO A 40 4.55 1.08 -3.00
N LEU A 41 3.97 1.39 -4.16
CA LEU A 41 4.11 0.55 -5.36
C LEU A 41 5.55 0.39 -5.87
N ASP A 42 6.45 1.31 -5.52
CA ASP A 42 7.86 1.26 -5.90
C ASP A 42 8.72 0.56 -4.82
N ALA A 43 8.10 0.00 -3.78
CA ALA A 43 8.77 -0.64 -2.66
C ALA A 43 8.50 -2.16 -2.65
N PRO A 44 9.41 -2.96 -2.05
CA PRO A 44 9.18 -4.40 -1.89
C PRO A 44 7.89 -4.72 -1.12
N ALA A 45 7.17 -5.76 -1.56
CA ALA A 45 5.85 -6.15 -1.04
C ALA A 45 5.79 -6.25 0.49
N GLU A 46 6.73 -6.96 1.11
CA GLU A 46 6.82 -7.12 2.58
C GLU A 46 6.86 -5.78 3.32
N LYS A 47 7.57 -4.79 2.77
CA LYS A 47 7.68 -3.46 3.38
C LYS A 47 6.36 -2.70 3.31
N VAL A 48 5.64 -2.85 2.19
CA VAL A 48 4.32 -2.25 1.98
C VAL A 48 3.28 -2.88 2.91
N ILE A 49 3.26 -4.21 3.01
CA ILE A 49 2.37 -4.96 3.91
C ILE A 49 2.58 -4.51 5.36
N ASN A 50 3.84 -4.40 5.80
CA ASN A 50 4.15 -3.91 7.15
C ASN A 50 3.66 -2.47 7.38
N LEU A 51 3.74 -1.62 6.36
CA LEU A 51 3.24 -0.25 6.44
C LEU A 51 1.71 -0.18 6.50
N LEU A 52 1.02 -0.99 5.69
CA LEU A 52 -0.44 -1.14 5.70
C LEU A 52 -0.94 -1.61 7.06
N ARG A 53 -0.33 -2.66 7.61
CA ARG A 53 -0.69 -3.19 8.94
C ARG A 53 -0.48 -2.12 10.02
N ARG A 54 0.60 -1.34 9.96
CA ARG A 54 0.82 -0.23 10.89
C ARG A 54 -0.26 0.84 10.80
N ALA A 55 -0.68 1.20 9.59
CA ALA A 55 -1.76 2.17 9.39
C ALA A 55 -3.11 1.68 9.96
N ALA A 56 -3.36 0.36 9.95
CA ALA A 56 -4.56 -0.25 10.52
C ALA A 56 -4.62 -0.15 12.06
N TYR A 57 -3.47 -0.16 12.74
CA TYR A 57 -3.39 -0.10 14.21
C TYR A 57 -3.16 1.32 14.77
N SER A 58 -2.95 2.32 13.91
CA SER A 58 -2.79 3.72 14.33
C SER A 58 -4.11 4.51 14.34
N GLY A 59 -5.25 3.85 14.18
CA GLY A 59 -6.59 4.42 14.23
C GLY A 59 -7.25 4.22 15.58
#